data_AF-A0A4Q2Y278-F1
#
_entry.id   AF-A0A4Q2Y278-F1
#
_cell.length_a   1.000
_cell.length_b   1.000
_cell.length_c   1.000
_cell.angle_alpha   90.00
_cell.angle_beta   90.00
_cell.angle_gamma   90.00
#
_symmetry.space_group_name_H-M   'P 1'
#
loop_
_entity.id
_entity.type
_entity.pdbx_description
1 polymer ?
#
loop_
_entity_poly.entity_id
_entity_poly.type
_entity_poly.pdbx_seq_one_letter_code
_entity_poly.pdbx_strand_id
1 'polypeptide(L)'
;IKTLLRNIRLSDDLGFRFSDPGWPEHPLTPEKFATWLAECEGDVVNLFMDYENIGEHQWETSGIFEFWNALPEAVSEAGLQWVTPSEAVELYRASREYTSERLTSWADAERDLSAWMGNVMQQEAIAKVHRLEQEILAVNDPDLTSTWAKMQTSDHFYWMSTKGGTDGSVHSYFTPYPSPYDAYIYFMNVLADLQIRLRRAQEQQKLGS
;
A
#
# COMPACT_ATOMS: atom_id res chain seq x y z
N ILE A 1 14.25 -2.12 16.37
CA ILE A 1 14.10 -2.33 14.90
C ILE A 1 14.44 -0.99 14.24
N LYS A 2 15.19 -0.97 13.13
CA LYS A 2 15.45 0.29 12.40
C LYS A 2 14.28 0.59 11.48
N THR A 3 13.89 1.86 11.40
CA THR A 3 12.74 2.31 10.60
C THR A 3 13.23 3.27 9.52
N LEU A 4 12.94 2.96 8.26
CA LEU A 4 13.23 3.83 7.11
C LEU A 4 11.99 4.66 6.80
N LEU A 5 12.14 5.99 6.80
CA LEU A 5 11.03 6.92 6.59
C LEU A 5 10.98 7.39 5.14
N ARG A 6 9.77 7.44 4.59
CA ARG A 6 9.47 7.95 3.24
C ARG A 6 9.77 9.46 3.17
N ASN A 7 10.50 9.88 2.14
CA ASN A 7 10.53 11.29 1.73
C ASN A 7 9.25 11.60 0.95
N ILE A 8 8.25 12.15 1.65
CA ILE A 8 6.90 12.38 1.08
C ILE A 8 6.95 13.30 -0.13
N ARG A 9 7.70 14.41 -0.05
CA ARG A 9 7.75 15.41 -1.12
C ARG A 9 8.27 14.79 -2.41
N LEU A 10 9.47 14.20 -2.36
CA LEU A 10 10.12 13.65 -3.56
C LEU A 10 9.38 12.43 -4.10
N SER A 11 8.80 11.61 -3.22
CA SER A 11 7.99 10.47 -3.65
C SER A 11 6.71 10.91 -4.37
N ASP A 12 6.02 11.94 -3.83
CA ASP A 12 4.79 12.47 -4.43
C ASP A 12 5.08 13.27 -5.71
N ASP A 13 6.24 13.92 -5.82
CA ASP A 13 6.69 14.60 -7.04
C ASP A 13 6.79 13.60 -8.21
N LEU A 14 7.39 12.43 -7.98
CA LEU A 14 7.46 11.36 -8.97
C LEU A 14 6.10 10.67 -9.23
N GLY A 15 5.34 10.40 -8.16
CA GLY A 15 4.08 9.66 -8.28
C GLY A 15 2.95 10.46 -8.91
N PHE A 16 2.80 11.74 -8.52
CA PHE A 16 1.62 12.53 -8.87
C PHE A 16 1.90 13.73 -9.77
N ARG A 17 3.09 14.35 -9.68
CA ARG A 17 3.37 15.64 -10.36
C ARG A 17 4.25 15.52 -11.60
N PHE A 18 4.87 14.36 -11.82
CA PHE A 18 5.84 14.16 -12.90
C PHE A 18 5.34 14.63 -14.27
N SER A 19 4.13 14.24 -14.66
CA SER A 19 3.51 14.64 -15.93
C SER A 19 2.63 15.89 -15.86
N ASP A 20 2.58 16.62 -14.74
CA ASP A 20 1.72 17.79 -14.58
C ASP A 20 2.38 19.04 -15.21
N PRO A 21 1.91 19.55 -16.37
CA PRO A 21 2.49 20.73 -16.99
C PRO A 21 2.19 22.03 -16.22
N GLY A 22 1.24 22.00 -15.28
CA GLY A 22 0.90 23.12 -14.40
C GLY A 22 1.79 23.18 -13.15
N TRP A 23 2.56 22.13 -12.86
CA TRP A 23 3.50 22.13 -11.75
C TRP A 23 4.71 23.01 -12.07
N PRO A 24 5.08 24.00 -11.22
CA PRO A 24 6.17 24.94 -11.53
C PRO A 24 7.53 24.29 -11.78
N GLU A 25 7.73 23.06 -11.30
CA GLU A 25 8.97 22.32 -11.50
C GLU A 25 8.96 21.43 -12.76
N HIS A 26 7.87 21.40 -13.51
CA HIS A 26 7.79 20.66 -14.77
C HIS A 26 8.58 21.37 -15.90
N PRO A 27 9.31 20.62 -16.75
CA PRO A 27 9.51 19.18 -16.71
C PRO A 27 10.51 18.76 -15.63
N LEU A 28 10.29 17.59 -15.03
CA LEU A 28 11.22 16.99 -14.07
C LEU A 28 12.26 16.15 -14.81
N THR A 29 13.52 16.60 -14.81
CA THR A 29 14.64 15.86 -15.41
C THR A 29 15.40 15.03 -14.38
N PRO A 30 16.11 13.96 -14.79
CA PRO A 30 16.94 13.15 -13.91
C PRO A 30 17.96 13.96 -13.12
N GLU A 31 18.63 14.93 -13.76
CA GLU A 31 19.68 15.77 -13.16
C GLU A 31 19.09 16.73 -12.12
N LYS A 32 17.93 17.30 -12.44
CA LYS A 32 17.17 18.14 -11.51
C LYS A 32 16.76 17.35 -10.27
N PHE A 33 16.21 16.14 -10.47
CA PHE A 33 15.80 15.29 -9.36
C PHE A 33 17.00 14.79 -8.53
N ALA A 34 18.11 14.41 -9.17
CA ALA A 34 19.35 14.02 -8.51
C ALA A 34 19.95 15.16 -7.67
N THR A 35 19.87 16.40 -8.15
CA THR A 35 20.25 17.59 -7.36
C THR A 35 19.41 17.70 -6.09
N TRP A 36 18.08 17.55 -6.19
CA TRP A 36 17.21 17.56 -5.01
C TRP A 36 17.49 16.43 -4.03
N LEU A 37 17.86 15.25 -4.53
CA LEU A 37 18.29 14.14 -3.68
C LEU A 37 19.56 14.49 -2.92
N ALA A 38 20.54 15.12 -3.58
CA ALA A 38 21.82 15.49 -2.97
C ALA A 38 21.69 16.63 -1.95
N GLU A 39 20.68 17.47 -2.10
CA GLU A 39 20.33 18.55 -1.16
C GLU A 39 19.56 18.06 0.07
N CYS A 40 19.10 16.81 0.09
CA CYS A 40 18.40 16.25 1.25
C CYS A 40 19.35 16.05 2.44
N GLU A 41 18.87 16.40 3.63
CA GLU A 41 19.59 16.12 4.87
C GLU A 41 19.48 14.64 5.28
N GLY A 42 20.55 14.12 5.89
CA GLY A 42 20.60 12.77 6.44
C GLY A 42 21.41 11.80 5.59
N ASP A 43 21.47 10.55 6.05
CA ASP A 43 22.34 9.53 5.44
C ASP A 43 21.69 8.78 4.27
N VAL A 44 20.35 8.78 4.20
CA VAL A 44 19.55 7.99 3.25
C VAL A 44 18.29 8.74 2.87
N VAL A 45 18.01 8.85 1.56
CA VAL A 45 16.72 9.31 1.03
C VAL A 45 15.91 8.11 0.57
N ASN A 46 14.76 7.85 1.21
CA ASN A 46 13.87 6.77 0.80
C ASN A 46 12.73 7.31 -0.05
N LEU A 47 12.57 6.76 -1.26
CA LEU A 47 11.46 7.05 -2.17
C LEU A 47 10.51 5.86 -2.15
N PHE A 48 9.28 6.06 -1.67
CA PHE A 48 8.25 5.00 -1.67
C PHE A 48 7.10 5.42 -2.58
N MET A 49 6.83 4.57 -3.57
CA MET A 49 5.80 4.77 -4.57
C MET A 49 5.36 3.41 -5.13
N ASP A 50 4.12 3.33 -5.59
CA ASP A 50 3.60 2.14 -6.26
C ASP A 50 4.27 1.96 -7.63
N TYR A 51 4.45 0.71 -8.07
CA TYR A 51 5.12 0.41 -9.35
C TYR A 51 4.32 0.93 -10.55
N GLU A 52 3.00 0.99 -10.40
CA GLU A 52 2.03 1.51 -11.35
C GLU A 52 2.27 2.99 -11.69
N ASN A 53 3.09 3.71 -10.90
CA ASN A 53 3.55 5.04 -11.28
C ASN A 53 4.39 5.04 -12.56
N ILE A 54 4.94 3.91 -12.99
CA ILE A 54 5.77 3.77 -14.17
C ILE A 54 4.97 3.04 -15.25
N GLY A 55 4.39 3.80 -16.18
CA GLY A 55 3.66 3.28 -17.34
C GLY A 55 2.14 3.25 -17.21
N GLU A 56 1.57 3.39 -16.01
CA GLU A 56 0.11 3.41 -15.79
C GLU A 56 -0.39 4.76 -15.27
N HIS A 57 0.14 5.28 -14.16
CA HIS A 57 -0.17 6.65 -13.72
C HIS A 57 0.59 7.70 -14.52
N GLN A 58 1.88 7.47 -14.74
CA GLN A 58 2.71 8.25 -15.65
C GLN A 58 2.84 7.44 -16.94
N TRP A 59 2.18 7.89 -18.01
CA TRP A 59 2.16 7.17 -19.29
C TRP A 59 3.53 7.24 -19.96
N GLU A 60 3.84 6.28 -20.84
CA GLU A 60 5.09 6.28 -21.63
C GLU A 60 5.36 7.63 -22.30
N THR A 61 4.32 8.26 -22.86
CA THR A 61 4.42 9.57 -23.54
C THR A 61 4.84 10.72 -22.63
N SER A 62 4.82 10.54 -21.31
CA SER A 62 5.32 11.54 -20.34
C SER A 62 6.85 11.56 -20.24
N GLY A 63 7.55 10.55 -20.80
CA GLY A 63 8.99 10.40 -20.67
C GLY A 63 9.42 9.68 -19.38
N ILE A 64 8.50 9.02 -18.67
CA ILE A 64 8.79 8.39 -17.38
C ILE A 64 9.84 7.27 -17.49
N PHE A 65 9.83 6.50 -18.58
CA PHE A 65 10.80 5.42 -18.78
C PHE A 65 12.19 5.97 -19.07
N GLU A 66 12.28 7.00 -19.90
CA GLU A 66 13.53 7.72 -20.18
C GLU A 66 14.09 8.34 -18.91
N PHE A 67 13.24 8.93 -18.07
CA PHE A 67 13.64 9.45 -16.77
C PHE A 67 14.25 8.37 -15.88
N TRP A 68 13.57 7.23 -15.70
CA TRP A 68 14.08 6.14 -14.85
C TRP A 68 15.33 5.46 -15.42
N ASN A 69 15.49 5.41 -16.74
CA ASN A 69 16.69 4.87 -17.37
C ASN A 69 17.91 5.77 -17.14
N ALA A 70 17.73 7.08 -17.11
CA ALA A 70 18.81 8.06 -16.92
C ALA A 70 19.09 8.39 -15.44
N LEU A 71 18.10 8.22 -14.55
CA LEU A 71 18.21 8.57 -13.14
C LEU A 71 19.40 7.91 -12.41
N PRO A 72 19.74 6.63 -12.63
CA PRO A 72 20.87 6.02 -11.94
C PRO A 72 22.21 6.72 -12.20
N GLU A 73 22.45 7.14 -13.44
CA GLU A 73 23.66 7.88 -13.82
C GLU A 73 23.66 9.27 -13.18
N ALA A 74 22.55 10.01 -13.28
CA ALA A 74 22.40 11.33 -12.67
C ALA A 74 22.63 11.30 -11.14
N VAL A 75 22.14 10.27 -10.45
CA VAL A 75 22.36 10.07 -9.00
C VAL A 75 23.85 9.83 -8.70
N SER A 76 24.53 9.02 -9.52
CA SER A 76 25.97 8.78 -9.37
C SER A 76 26.78 10.06 -9.60
N GLU A 77 26.45 10.85 -10.62
CA GLU A 77 27.10 12.13 -10.92
C GLU A 77 26.89 13.19 -9.83
N ALA A 78 25.73 13.15 -9.15
CA ALA A 78 25.44 13.96 -7.98
C ALA A 78 26.21 13.52 -6.72
N GLY A 79 27.06 12.49 -6.80
CA GLY A 79 27.87 11.98 -5.69
C GLY A 79 27.10 11.10 -4.71
N LEU A 80 25.92 10.61 -5.11
CA LEU A 80 25.10 9.69 -4.32
C LEU A 80 25.28 8.25 -4.81
N GLN A 81 24.77 7.30 -4.03
CA GLN A 81 24.80 5.88 -4.35
C GLN A 81 23.46 5.23 -4.09
N TRP A 82 23.15 4.20 -4.88
CA TRP A 82 22.00 3.34 -4.64
C TRP A 82 22.36 2.27 -3.61
N VAL A 83 21.47 2.06 -2.65
CA VAL A 83 21.59 1.01 -1.65
C VAL A 83 20.26 0.31 -1.48
N THR A 84 20.31 -0.99 -1.22
CA THR A 84 19.15 -1.75 -0.78
C THR A 84 18.78 -1.38 0.66
N PRO A 85 17.53 -1.65 1.11
CA PRO A 85 17.14 -1.44 2.50
C PRO A 85 18.04 -2.17 3.50
N SER A 86 18.51 -3.38 3.16
CA SER A 86 19.43 -4.15 4.01
C SER A 86 20.79 -3.46 4.11
N GLU A 87 21.37 -3.03 3.00
CA GLU A 87 22.65 -2.30 2.98
C GLU A 87 22.54 -0.98 3.73
N ALA A 88 21.45 -0.21 3.55
CA ALA A 88 21.22 1.03 4.29
C ALA A 88 21.21 0.79 5.82
N VAL A 89 20.56 -0.29 6.26
CA VAL A 89 20.51 -0.71 7.66
C VAL A 89 21.88 -1.19 8.16
N GLU A 90 22.76 -1.72 7.31
CA GLU A 90 24.10 -2.11 7.72
C GLU A 90 25.09 -0.94 7.77
N LEU A 91 25.03 -0.05 6.77
CA LEU A 91 25.92 1.09 6.61
C LEU A 91 25.70 2.18 7.66
N TYR A 92 24.44 2.46 8.00
CA TYR A 92 24.10 3.63 8.80
C TYR A 92 23.52 3.28 10.16
N ARG A 93 23.90 4.05 11.18
CA ARG A 93 23.31 3.93 12.53
C ARG A 93 22.01 4.73 12.60
N ALA A 94 21.06 4.26 13.40
CA ALA A 94 19.86 5.04 13.66
C ALA A 94 20.24 6.34 14.37
N SER A 95 19.91 7.48 13.76
CA SER A 95 20.27 8.80 14.26
C SER A 95 19.36 9.29 15.40
N ARG A 96 18.13 8.74 15.48
CA ARG A 96 17.11 9.13 16.45
C ARG A 96 16.12 7.99 16.72
N GLU A 97 15.42 8.09 17.83
CA GLU A 97 14.24 7.27 18.10
C GLU A 97 13.04 7.84 17.33
N TYR A 98 12.25 6.94 16.73
CA TYR A 98 10.97 7.26 16.10
C TYR A 98 9.87 6.61 16.92
N THR A 99 9.03 7.44 17.54
CA THR A 99 7.90 7.00 18.34
C THR A 99 6.61 7.22 17.56
N SER A 100 5.69 6.25 17.61
CA SER A 100 4.33 6.41 17.10
C SER A 100 3.33 6.12 18.21
N GLU A 101 2.61 7.15 18.66
CA GLU A 101 1.62 7.05 19.74
C GLU A 101 0.24 6.57 19.24
N ARG A 102 0.03 6.57 17.92
CA ARG A 102 -1.24 6.24 17.28
C ARG A 102 -0.98 5.30 16.12
N LEU A 103 -2.01 4.55 15.75
CA LEU A 103 -1.95 3.74 14.53
C LEU A 103 -1.97 4.68 13.33
N THR A 104 -0.95 4.57 12.50
CA THR A 104 -0.73 5.43 11.32
C THR A 104 -0.60 4.59 10.07
N SER A 105 -0.92 5.20 8.94
CA SER A 105 -0.66 4.64 7.62
C SER A 105 -0.09 5.70 6.68
N TRP A 106 0.42 5.25 5.54
CA TRP A 106 0.86 6.14 4.47
C TRP A 106 -0.28 6.57 3.52
N ALA A 107 -1.50 6.04 3.70
CA ALA A 107 -2.64 6.33 2.85
C ALA A 107 -3.36 7.60 3.31
N ASP A 108 -4.01 8.26 2.35
CA ASP A 108 -4.92 9.41 2.51
C ASP A 108 -4.35 10.61 3.29
N ALA A 109 -5.05 11.74 3.28
CA ALA A 109 -4.56 12.94 3.97
C ALA A 109 -4.43 12.73 5.50
N GLU A 110 -5.29 11.90 6.09
CA GLU A 110 -5.35 11.71 7.54
C GLU A 110 -4.21 10.86 8.11
N ARG A 111 -3.51 10.07 7.28
CA ARG A 111 -2.38 9.20 7.68
C ARG A 111 -2.69 8.27 8.84
N ASP A 112 -3.95 7.83 8.93
CA ASP A 112 -4.46 6.93 9.97
C ASP A 112 -5.08 5.67 9.35
N LEU A 113 -5.92 4.95 10.11
CA LEU A 113 -6.57 3.72 9.64
C LEU A 113 -7.85 3.95 8.82
N SER A 114 -8.29 5.19 8.64
CA SER A 114 -9.60 5.49 8.06
C SER A 114 -9.75 5.05 6.60
N ALA A 115 -8.64 4.82 5.87
CA ALA A 115 -8.67 4.22 4.53
C ALA A 115 -9.26 2.80 4.52
N TRP A 116 -9.12 2.05 5.62
CA TRP A 116 -9.62 0.67 5.75
C TRP A 116 -10.64 0.48 6.88
N MET A 117 -10.81 1.45 7.78
CA MET A 117 -11.70 1.37 8.95
C MET A 117 -12.58 2.61 9.15
N GLY A 118 -12.71 3.45 8.13
CA GLY A 118 -13.42 4.73 8.18
C GLY A 118 -14.95 4.63 8.30
N ASN A 119 -15.54 3.48 7.95
CA ASN A 119 -16.99 3.28 8.02
C ASN A 119 -17.42 1.94 8.64
N VAL A 120 -18.72 1.79 8.88
CA VAL A 120 -19.31 0.61 9.54
C VAL A 120 -19.15 -0.67 8.71
N MET A 121 -19.24 -0.59 7.38
CA MET A 121 -19.08 -1.74 6.48
C MET A 121 -17.68 -2.34 6.59
N GLN A 122 -16.68 -1.48 6.51
CA GLN A 122 -15.28 -1.81 6.70
C GLN A 122 -15.00 -2.45 8.07
N GLN A 123 -15.45 -1.79 9.15
CA GLN A 123 -15.25 -2.28 10.51
C GLN A 123 -15.92 -3.63 10.74
N GLU A 124 -17.13 -3.83 10.21
CA GLU A 124 -17.86 -5.09 10.33
C GLU A 124 -17.18 -6.22 9.54
N ALA A 125 -16.78 -5.96 8.28
CA ALA A 125 -16.12 -6.94 7.43
C ALA A 125 -14.83 -7.46 8.07
N ILE A 126 -13.95 -6.54 8.51
CA ILE A 126 -12.70 -6.85 9.24
C ILE A 126 -13.01 -7.67 10.50
N ALA A 127 -13.92 -7.18 11.35
CA ALA A 127 -14.22 -7.84 12.61
C ALA A 127 -14.80 -9.25 12.42
N LYS A 128 -15.58 -9.49 11.36
CA LYS A 128 -16.18 -10.81 11.10
C LYS A 128 -15.18 -11.80 10.49
N VAL A 129 -14.30 -11.37 9.57
CA VAL A 129 -13.31 -12.29 8.98
C VAL A 129 -12.26 -12.72 10.01
N HIS A 130 -11.79 -11.81 10.87
CA HIS A 130 -10.82 -12.15 11.92
C HIS A 130 -11.40 -13.09 12.99
N ARG A 131 -12.70 -13.00 13.29
CA ARG A 131 -13.36 -13.91 14.25
C ARG A 131 -13.28 -15.39 13.87
N LEU A 132 -13.05 -15.71 12.59
CA LEU A 132 -12.94 -17.09 12.12
C LEU A 132 -11.57 -17.72 12.37
N GLU A 133 -10.56 -16.95 12.78
CA GLU A 133 -9.17 -17.42 12.92
C GLU A 133 -9.05 -18.73 13.71
N GLN A 134 -9.54 -18.73 14.95
CA GLN A 134 -9.38 -19.87 15.86
C GLN A 134 -10.06 -21.14 15.30
N GLU A 135 -11.24 -20.98 14.71
CA GLU A 135 -11.99 -22.11 14.15
C GLU A 135 -11.33 -22.65 12.87
N ILE A 136 -10.81 -21.78 12.01
CA ILE A 136 -10.13 -22.19 10.77
C ILE A 136 -8.82 -22.90 11.07
N LEU A 137 -8.03 -22.36 12.00
CA LEU A 137 -6.78 -22.99 12.42
C LEU A 137 -7.02 -24.33 13.11
N ALA A 138 -8.09 -24.47 13.90
CA ALA A 138 -8.43 -25.73 14.57
C ALA A 138 -8.80 -26.84 13.58
N VAL A 139 -9.50 -26.50 12.49
CA VAL A 139 -9.83 -27.46 11.44
C VAL A 139 -8.59 -27.89 10.65
N ASN A 140 -7.55 -27.04 10.57
CA ASN A 140 -6.29 -27.34 9.89
C ASN A 140 -6.49 -27.84 8.43
N ASP A 141 -7.47 -27.28 7.75
CA ASP A 141 -7.74 -27.53 6.33
C ASP A 141 -6.98 -26.48 5.50
N PRO A 142 -6.07 -26.90 4.59
CA PRO A 142 -5.27 -25.97 3.80
C PRO A 142 -6.08 -25.05 2.88
N ASP A 143 -7.21 -25.53 2.34
CA ASP A 143 -8.03 -24.76 1.42
C ASP A 143 -8.84 -23.69 2.17
N LEU A 144 -9.39 -24.01 3.34
CA LEU A 144 -10.06 -23.05 4.21
C LEU A 144 -9.07 -21.99 4.71
N THR A 145 -7.88 -22.41 5.13
CA THR A 145 -6.82 -21.50 5.60
C THR A 145 -6.39 -20.55 4.49
N SER A 146 -6.14 -21.06 3.28
CA SER A 146 -5.80 -20.27 2.10
C SER A 146 -6.91 -19.28 1.71
N THR A 147 -8.17 -19.73 1.74
CA THR A 147 -9.33 -18.88 1.44
C THR A 147 -9.43 -17.73 2.45
N TRP A 148 -9.36 -18.04 3.74
CA TRP A 148 -9.42 -17.05 4.81
C TRP A 148 -8.26 -16.06 4.80
N ALA A 149 -7.03 -16.53 4.51
CA ALA A 149 -5.87 -15.66 4.35
C ALA A 149 -6.10 -14.64 3.22
N LYS A 150 -6.61 -15.09 2.06
CA LYS A 150 -6.92 -14.18 0.93
C LYS A 150 -8.00 -13.16 1.26
N MET A 151 -9.02 -13.56 2.01
CA MET A 151 -10.08 -12.64 2.45
C MET A 151 -9.59 -11.54 3.40
N GLN A 152 -8.41 -11.66 3.99
CA GLN A 152 -7.82 -10.63 4.85
C GLN A 152 -6.96 -9.63 4.07
N THR A 153 -6.87 -9.74 2.73
CA THR A 153 -6.18 -8.77 1.89
C THR A 153 -6.81 -7.38 2.07
N SER A 154 -5.98 -6.37 2.33
CA SER A 154 -6.42 -5.02 2.70
C SER A 154 -7.28 -4.34 1.65
N ASP A 155 -7.06 -4.65 0.37
CA ASP A 155 -7.83 -4.14 -0.78
C ASP A 155 -9.33 -4.36 -0.62
N HIS A 156 -9.75 -5.50 -0.06
CA HIS A 156 -11.15 -5.77 0.21
C HIS A 156 -11.81 -4.67 1.05
N PHE A 157 -11.12 -4.20 2.09
CA PHE A 157 -11.63 -3.14 2.95
C PHE A 157 -11.42 -1.76 2.33
N TYR A 158 -10.35 -1.58 1.57
CA TYR A 158 -10.07 -0.34 0.84
C TYR A 158 -11.19 -0.03 -0.17
N TRP A 159 -11.70 -1.04 -0.88
CA TRP A 159 -12.80 -0.91 -1.83
C TRP A 159 -14.16 -0.58 -1.20
N MET A 160 -14.31 -0.82 0.10
CA MET A 160 -15.52 -0.47 0.86
C MET A 160 -15.49 0.98 1.39
N SER A 161 -14.43 1.73 1.12
CA SER A 161 -14.30 3.14 1.55
C SER A 161 -15.37 4.01 0.90
N THR A 162 -15.97 4.89 1.70
CA THR A 162 -16.95 5.89 1.26
C THR A 162 -16.38 7.30 1.25
N LYS A 163 -15.05 7.43 1.32
CA LYS A 163 -14.38 8.73 1.27
C LYS A 163 -14.63 9.42 -0.08
N GLY A 164 -14.74 10.74 -0.05
CA GLY A 164 -14.89 11.60 -1.24
C GLY A 164 -13.63 12.43 -1.52
N GLY A 165 -13.72 13.35 -2.48
CA GLY A 165 -12.61 14.24 -2.83
C GLY A 165 -11.45 13.51 -3.53
N THR A 166 -10.22 14.00 -3.32
CA THR A 166 -9.01 13.41 -3.90
C THR A 166 -8.81 11.98 -3.42
N ASP A 167 -8.99 11.73 -2.12
CA ASP A 167 -8.81 10.40 -1.54
C ASP A 167 -9.88 9.44 -2.09
N GLY A 168 -11.13 9.91 -2.19
CA GLY A 168 -12.21 9.19 -2.85
C GLY A 168 -11.93 8.86 -4.33
N SER A 169 -11.22 9.73 -5.05
CA SER A 169 -10.83 9.46 -6.45
C SER A 169 -9.80 8.34 -6.55
N VAL A 170 -8.86 8.25 -5.59
CA VAL A 170 -7.90 7.13 -5.52
C VAL A 170 -8.63 5.83 -5.19
N HIS A 171 -9.52 5.84 -4.19
CA HIS A 171 -10.35 4.68 -3.85
C HIS A 171 -11.23 4.20 -5.02
N SER A 172 -11.77 5.12 -5.82
CA SER A 172 -12.63 4.82 -6.96
C SER A 172 -11.83 4.38 -8.20
N TYR A 173 -10.55 4.73 -8.29
CA TYR A 173 -9.68 4.32 -9.39
C TYR A 173 -9.32 2.84 -9.28
N PHE A 174 -8.99 2.39 -8.08
CA PHE A 174 -8.49 1.04 -7.81
C PHE A 174 -9.57 0.04 -7.39
N THR A 175 -10.83 0.16 -7.84
CA THR A 175 -11.89 -0.78 -7.44
C THR A 175 -12.42 -1.59 -8.63
N PRO A 176 -12.55 -2.93 -8.50
CA PRO A 176 -13.24 -3.76 -9.49
C PRO A 176 -14.77 -3.68 -9.35
N TYR A 177 -15.28 -2.93 -8.37
CA TYR A 177 -16.70 -2.89 -8.03
C TYR A 177 -17.37 -1.57 -8.44
N PRO A 178 -18.65 -1.60 -8.85
CA PRO A 178 -19.39 -0.38 -9.20
C PRO A 178 -19.58 0.60 -8.03
N SER A 179 -19.60 0.10 -6.79
CA SER A 179 -19.74 0.93 -5.60
C SER A 179 -19.10 0.26 -4.37
N PRO A 180 -18.77 1.04 -3.31
CA PRO A 180 -18.31 0.47 -2.05
C PRO A 180 -19.34 -0.44 -1.37
N TYR A 181 -20.63 -0.23 -1.66
CA TYR A 181 -21.71 -1.10 -1.17
C TYR A 181 -21.69 -2.46 -1.86
N ASP A 182 -21.42 -2.49 -3.17
CA ASP A 182 -21.26 -3.74 -3.92
C ASP A 182 -20.05 -4.52 -3.42
N ALA A 183 -18.91 -3.84 -3.20
CA ALA A 183 -17.72 -4.45 -2.62
C ALA A 183 -18.02 -5.14 -1.28
N TYR A 184 -18.74 -4.45 -0.40
CA TYR A 184 -19.17 -5.01 0.89
C TYR A 184 -20.14 -6.20 0.71
N ILE A 185 -21.17 -6.08 -0.14
CA ILE A 185 -22.14 -7.17 -0.38
C ILE A 185 -21.42 -8.43 -0.89
N TYR A 186 -20.53 -8.29 -1.87
CA TYR A 186 -19.79 -9.43 -2.40
C TYR A 186 -18.87 -10.06 -1.36
N PHE A 187 -18.15 -9.25 -0.58
CA PHE A 187 -17.30 -9.74 0.50
C PHE A 187 -18.11 -10.55 1.52
N MET A 188 -19.27 -10.02 1.94
CA MET A 188 -20.13 -10.66 2.92
C MET A 188 -20.74 -11.97 2.41
N ASN A 189 -21.05 -12.07 1.11
CA ASN A 189 -21.50 -13.31 0.49
C ASN A 189 -20.40 -14.38 0.49
N VAL A 190 -19.17 -14.02 0.15
CA VAL A 190 -18.01 -14.93 0.19
C VAL A 190 -17.72 -15.36 1.62
N LEU A 191 -17.84 -14.45 2.59
CA LEU A 191 -17.66 -14.76 4.01
C LEU A 191 -18.69 -15.78 4.50
N ALA A 192 -19.95 -15.63 4.10
CA ALA A 192 -21.01 -16.57 4.43
C ALA A 192 -20.74 -17.97 3.85
N ASP A 193 -20.24 -18.06 2.61
CA ASP A 193 -19.82 -19.33 2.02
C ASP A 193 -18.67 -19.97 2.81
N LEU A 194 -17.64 -19.19 3.15
CA LEU A 194 -16.52 -19.66 3.97
C LEU A 194 -16.99 -20.23 5.31
N GLN A 195 -17.93 -19.56 5.97
CA GLN A 195 -18.53 -20.04 7.22
C GLN A 195 -19.31 -21.35 7.05
N ILE A 196 -20.03 -21.53 5.93
CA ILE A 196 -20.72 -22.79 5.63
C ILE A 196 -19.71 -23.92 5.43
N ARG A 197 -18.65 -23.67 4.65
CA ARG A 197 -17.59 -24.65 4.39
C ARG A 197 -16.86 -25.04 5.68
N LEU A 198 -16.56 -24.06 6.54
CA LEU A 198 -15.97 -24.28 7.85
C LEU A 198 -16.83 -25.19 8.74
N ARG A 199 -18.14 -24.92 8.84
CA ARG A 199 -19.07 -25.78 9.61
C ARG A 199 -19.08 -27.22 9.10
N ARG A 200 -19.10 -27.42 7.78
CA ARG A 200 -19.05 -28.77 7.18
C ARG A 200 -17.77 -29.50 7.54
N ALA A 201 -16.62 -28.83 7.51
CA ALA A 201 -15.34 -29.43 7.87
C ALA A 201 -15.29 -29.79 9.37
N GLN A 202 -15.83 -28.94 10.25
CA GLN A 202 -15.97 -29.24 11.68
C GLN A 202 -16.86 -30.46 11.94
N GLU A 203 -17.98 -30.60 11.22
CA GLU A 203 -18.86 -31.77 11.31
C GLU A 203 -18.16 -33.06 10.85
N GLN A 204 -17.39 -33.00 9.76
CA GLN A 204 -16.63 -34.14 9.26
C GLN A 204 -15.54 -34.60 10.25
N GLN A 205 -14.85 -33.66 10.91
CA GLN A 205 -13.88 -34.00 11.95
C GLN A 205 -14.52 -34.70 13.14
N LYS A 206 -15.70 -34.23 13.58
CA LYS A 206 -16.46 -34.85 14.68
C LYS A 206 -16.99 -36.26 14.36
N LEU A 207 -17.29 -36.53 13.09
CA LEU A 207 -17.75 -37.85 12.64
C LEU A 207 -16.58 -38.84 12.44
N GLY A 208 -15.37 -38.33 12.21
CA GLY A 208 -14.15 -39.13 12.04
C GLY A 208 -13.34 -39.37 13.32
N SER A 209 -13.66 -38.67 14.42
CA SER A 209 -13.09 -38.85 15.77
C SER A 209 -13.91 -39.84 16.60
#